data_AF-A0A8T2QBQ2-F1
#
_entry.id   AF-A0A8T2QBQ2-F1
#
_cell.length_a   1.000
_cell.length_b   1.000
_cell.length_c   1.000
_cell.angle_alpha   90.00
_cell.angle_beta   90.00
_cell.angle_gamma   90.00
#
_symmetry.space_group_name_H-M   'P 1'
#
loop_
_entity.id
_entity.type
_entity.pdbx_description
1 polymer ?
#
loop_
_entity_poly.entity_id
_entity_poly.type
_entity_poly.pdbx_seq_one_letter_code
_entity_poly.pdbx_strand_id
1 'polypeptide(L)'
;MLGFAASILGEAITGKGTLAQFDLETGLPLNETEPLLLFFILFTLLGAIGALGDRGKFVDDPVEPTGLDRAVIAPGKGLKSALGLKEGGPTFGFTKANELFVGRMAQLGIAFSIIGEVITGKGTLAQLNIETGVPINEIEPLVLFWVLFFFVAAINPGTGKFIVDEDDE
;
A
#
# COMPACT_ATOMS: atom_id res chain seq x y z
N MET A 1 -0.58 -4.17 -0.57
CA MET A 1 -0.57 -3.34 0.66
C MET A 1 -0.08 -4.13 1.86
N LEU A 2 -0.83 -5.10 2.39
CA LEU A 2 -0.45 -5.83 3.60
C LEU A 2 0.91 -6.55 3.49
N GLY A 3 1.20 -7.22 2.37
CA GLY A 3 2.51 -7.86 2.16
C GLY A 3 3.68 -6.87 2.24
N PHE A 4 3.50 -5.64 1.74
CA PHE A 4 4.53 -4.59 1.81
C PHE A 4 4.66 -3.99 3.20
N ALA A 5 3.55 -3.80 3.91
CA ALA A 5 3.60 -3.34 5.30
C ALA A 5 4.28 -4.39 6.20
N ALA A 6 3.97 -5.67 5.99
CA ALA A 6 4.54 -6.78 6.73
C ALA A 6 6.03 -6.99 6.41
N SER A 7 6.46 -6.80 5.15
CA SER A 7 7.87 -6.92 4.77
C SER A 7 8.75 -5.92 5.54
N ILE A 8 8.32 -4.66 5.55
CA ILE A 8 9.04 -3.58 6.23
C ILE A 8 8.99 -3.77 7.75
N LEU A 9 7.81 -4.08 8.31
CA LEU A 9 7.67 -4.28 9.76
C LEU A 9 8.47 -5.48 10.26
N GLY A 10 8.44 -6.59 9.52
CA GLY A 10 9.20 -7.79 9.83
C GLY A 10 10.70 -7.50 9.85
N GLU A 11 11.22 -6.77 8.86
CA GLU A 11 12.62 -6.35 8.84
C GLU A 11 12.97 -5.38 9.97
N ALA A 12 12.10 -4.41 10.27
CA ALA A 12 12.33 -3.49 11.39
C ALA A 12 12.45 -4.21 12.74
N ILE A 13 11.68 -5.29 12.93
CA ILE A 13 11.69 -6.08 14.17
C ILE A 13 12.86 -7.08 14.20
N THR A 14 13.13 -7.75 13.08
CA THR A 14 14.07 -8.89 13.04
C THR A 14 15.47 -8.53 12.55
N GLY A 15 15.63 -7.38 11.89
CA GLY A 15 16.83 -6.98 11.17
C GLY A 15 17.10 -7.79 9.89
N LYS A 16 16.17 -8.66 9.47
CA LYS A 16 16.31 -9.52 8.28
C LYS A 16 15.33 -9.12 7.20
N GLY A 17 15.78 -9.13 5.95
CA GLY A 17 14.91 -8.97 4.79
C GLY A 17 13.80 -10.02 4.74
N THR A 18 12.79 -9.78 3.92
CA THR A 18 11.58 -10.62 3.90
C THR A 18 11.85 -11.99 3.29
N LEU A 19 12.64 -12.04 2.21
CA LEU A 19 13.02 -13.30 1.57
C LEU A 19 13.90 -14.13 2.51
N ALA A 20 14.83 -13.47 3.21
CA ALA A 20 15.65 -14.12 4.23
C ALA A 20 14.82 -14.66 5.41
N GLN A 21 13.68 -14.06 5.74
CA GLN A 21 12.74 -14.60 6.75
C GLN A 21 11.93 -15.80 6.25
N PHE A 22 11.76 -15.95 4.94
CA PHE A 22 11.14 -17.12 4.31
C PHE A 22 12.16 -18.20 3.93
N ASP A 23 13.40 -18.09 4.41
CA ASP A 23 14.52 -18.99 4.08
C ASP A 23 14.80 -19.10 2.57
N LEU A 24 14.52 -18.02 1.82
CA LEU A 24 14.83 -17.91 0.40
C LEU A 24 16.25 -17.38 0.21
N GLU A 25 16.91 -17.85 -0.85
CA GLU A 25 18.25 -17.41 -1.21
C GLU A 25 18.24 -15.95 -1.71
N THR A 26 19.21 -15.16 -1.26
CA THR A 26 19.36 -13.74 -1.59
C THR A 26 20.82 -13.41 -1.90
N GLY A 27 21.06 -12.28 -2.57
CA GLY A 27 22.40 -11.93 -3.09
C GLY A 27 22.79 -12.73 -4.32
N LEU A 28 21.80 -13.19 -5.08
CA LEU A 28 21.99 -13.98 -6.30
C LEU A 28 21.58 -13.17 -7.54
N PRO A 29 22.15 -13.48 -8.71
CA PRO A 29 21.61 -13.02 -9.99
C PRO A 29 20.14 -13.41 -10.18
N LEU A 30 19.34 -12.54 -10.79
CA LEU A 30 17.90 -12.78 -11.02
C LEU A 30 17.61 -14.07 -11.82
N ASN A 31 18.51 -14.48 -12.70
CA ASN A 31 18.38 -15.71 -13.50
C ASN A 31 18.63 -16.99 -12.71
N GLU A 32 19.19 -16.89 -11.50
CA GLU A 32 19.45 -18.00 -10.58
C GLU A 32 18.41 -18.06 -9.44
N THR A 33 17.51 -17.09 -9.41
CA THR A 33 16.45 -16.99 -8.40
C THR A 33 15.33 -18.00 -8.64
N GLU A 34 14.65 -18.39 -7.57
CA GLU A 34 13.50 -19.28 -7.64
C GLU A 34 12.44 -18.83 -8.68
N PRO A 35 12.06 -19.69 -9.63
CA PRO A 35 11.11 -19.33 -10.68
C PRO A 35 9.74 -18.88 -10.16
N LEU A 36 9.30 -19.41 -9.02
CA LEU A 36 8.03 -19.03 -8.41
C LEU A 36 8.08 -17.59 -7.86
N LEU A 37 9.22 -17.17 -7.30
CA LEU A 37 9.44 -15.80 -6.87
C LEU A 37 9.45 -14.84 -8.07
N LEU A 38 10.13 -15.22 -9.16
CA LEU A 38 10.13 -14.44 -10.41
C LEU A 38 8.72 -14.30 -11.00
N PHE A 39 7.93 -15.38 -10.98
CA PHE A 39 6.53 -15.34 -11.39
C PHE A 39 5.71 -14.40 -10.49
N PHE A 40 5.89 -14.46 -9.17
CA PHE A 40 5.22 -13.56 -8.24
C PHE A 40 5.55 -12.09 -8.51
N ILE A 41 6.83 -11.76 -8.76
CA ILE A 41 7.27 -10.41 -9.14
C ILE A 41 6.59 -9.98 -10.44
N LEU A 42 6.65 -10.81 -11.49
CA LEU A 42 6.04 -10.52 -12.78
C LEU A 42 4.53 -10.28 -12.65
N PHE A 43 3.82 -11.17 -11.97
CA PHE A 43 2.39 -11.06 -11.73
C PHE A 43 2.05 -9.75 -11.00
N THR A 44 2.84 -9.40 -9.98
CA THR A 44 2.63 -8.17 -9.20
C THR A 44 2.83 -6.92 -10.06
N LEU A 45 3.86 -6.90 -10.91
CA LEU A 45 4.13 -5.78 -11.81
C LEU A 45 3.06 -5.63 -12.89
N LEU A 46 2.63 -6.74 -13.50
CA LEU A 46 1.55 -6.73 -14.49
C LEU A 46 0.23 -6.27 -13.86
N GLY A 47 -0.07 -6.70 -12.63
CA GLY A 47 -1.22 -6.24 -11.88
C GLY A 47 -1.16 -4.75 -11.55
N ALA A 48 0.02 -4.23 -11.18
CA ALA A 48 0.21 -2.83 -10.83
C ALA A 48 -0.09 -1.88 -12.01
N ILE A 49 0.21 -2.29 -13.25
CA ILE A 49 -0.06 -1.51 -14.46
C ILE A 49 -1.44 -1.82 -15.09
N GLY A 50 -2.24 -2.69 -14.48
CA GLY A 50 -3.56 -3.08 -15.02
C GLY A 50 -3.51 -4.06 -16.22
N ALA A 51 -2.35 -4.62 -16.54
CA ALA A 51 -2.18 -5.55 -17.68
C ALA A 51 -2.88 -6.91 -17.48
N LEU A 52 -3.27 -7.24 -16.24
CA LEU A 52 -4.05 -8.44 -15.91
C LEU A 52 -5.57 -8.22 -16.01
N GLY A 53 -6.01 -7.03 -16.45
CA GLY A 53 -7.39 -6.63 -16.60
C GLY A 53 -7.75 -5.43 -15.71
N ASP A 54 -8.38 -4.43 -16.31
CA ASP A 54 -8.85 -3.20 -15.65
C ASP A 54 -10.26 -2.83 -16.14
N ARG A 55 -11.16 -3.83 -16.13
CA ARG A 55 -12.55 -3.67 -16.61
C ARG A 55 -13.42 -2.96 -15.59
N GLY A 56 -14.46 -2.26 -16.08
CA GLY A 56 -15.39 -1.49 -15.27
C GLY A 56 -14.75 -0.23 -14.69
N LYS A 57 -15.55 0.53 -13.94
CA LYS A 57 -15.13 1.83 -13.38
C LYS A 57 -15.67 2.04 -11.99
N PHE A 58 -14.88 2.67 -11.14
CA PHE A 58 -15.39 3.21 -9.88
C PHE A 58 -16.01 4.58 -10.13
N VAL A 59 -17.23 4.77 -9.66
CA VAL A 59 -17.90 6.08 -9.63
C VAL A 59 -18.18 6.47 -8.19
N ASP A 60 -18.11 7.77 -7.92
CA ASP A 60 -18.44 8.30 -6.61
C ASP A 60 -19.92 8.08 -6.30
N ASP A 61 -20.21 7.91 -5.01
CA ASP A 61 -21.59 7.87 -4.56
C ASP A 61 -22.25 9.23 -4.86
N PRO A 62 -23.50 9.25 -5.33
CA PRO A 62 -24.22 10.49 -5.56
C PRO A 62 -24.19 11.31 -4.28
N VAL A 63 -23.64 12.51 -4.38
CA VAL A 63 -23.39 13.41 -3.25
C VAL A 63 -24.72 13.73 -2.58
N GLU A 64 -25.01 13.13 -1.41
CA GLU A 64 -25.83 13.85 -0.45
C GLU A 64 -25.07 15.13 -0.12
N PRO A 65 -25.67 16.32 -0.31
CA PRO A 65 -24.98 17.59 -0.17
C PRO A 65 -24.24 17.59 1.16
N THR A 66 -22.92 17.67 1.07
CA THR A 66 -22.08 17.78 2.24
C THR A 66 -22.56 18.99 3.01
N GLY A 67 -23.02 18.78 4.24
CA GLY A 67 -23.45 19.83 5.17
C GLY A 67 -22.28 20.71 5.62
N LEU A 68 -21.50 21.24 4.68
CA LEU A 68 -20.48 22.26 4.86
C LEU A 68 -21.07 23.59 5.37
N ASP A 69 -22.40 23.71 5.45
CA ASP A 69 -23.10 24.82 6.12
C ASP A 69 -22.90 24.86 7.66
N ARG A 70 -22.16 23.91 8.25
CA ARG A 70 -21.76 23.96 9.66
C ARG A 70 -20.26 23.88 9.83
N ALA A 71 -19.55 24.90 9.34
CA ALA A 71 -18.16 25.21 9.70
C ALA A 71 -18.00 25.72 11.17
N VAL A 72 -18.77 25.14 12.10
CA VAL A 72 -18.61 25.32 13.54
C VAL A 72 -18.68 23.94 14.16
N ILE A 73 -17.52 23.41 14.55
CA ILE A 73 -17.42 22.16 15.31
C ILE A 73 -18.12 22.43 16.65
N ALA A 74 -19.33 21.90 16.83
CA ALA A 74 -20.06 22.04 18.08
C ALA A 74 -19.29 21.33 19.23
N PRO A 75 -19.16 21.94 20.42
CA PRO A 75 -18.48 21.32 21.55
C PRO A 75 -19.15 19.97 21.90
N GLY A 76 -18.37 18.89 21.97
CA GLY A 76 -18.85 17.56 22.36
C GLY A 76 -18.92 16.48 21.27
N LYS A 77 -18.45 16.75 20.05
CA LYS A 77 -18.35 15.69 19.01
C LYS A 77 -17.04 14.89 19.08
N GLY A 78 -17.11 13.61 18.69
CA GLY A 78 -16.02 12.63 18.85
C GLY A 78 -14.78 12.92 18.00
N LEU A 79 -13.66 12.25 18.33
CA LEU A 79 -12.31 12.43 17.76
C LEU A 79 -12.29 12.58 16.22
N LYS A 80 -13.16 11.88 15.49
CA LYS A 80 -13.27 11.96 14.02
C LYS A 80 -13.66 13.36 13.54
N SER A 81 -14.66 13.98 14.17
CA SER A 81 -15.10 15.34 13.81
C SER A 81 -14.07 16.42 14.14
N ALA A 82 -13.29 16.23 15.22
CA ALA A 82 -12.24 17.14 15.65
C ALA A 82 -11.05 17.15 14.68
N LEU A 83 -10.85 16.05 13.94
CA LEU A 83 -9.87 15.91 12.87
C LEU A 83 -10.41 16.28 11.49
N GLY A 84 -11.63 16.84 11.40
CA GLY A 84 -12.27 17.20 10.13
C GLY A 84 -12.78 16.01 9.31
N LEU A 85 -12.87 14.82 9.90
CA LEU A 85 -13.35 13.61 9.24
C LEU A 85 -14.87 13.48 9.43
N LYS A 86 -15.57 13.02 8.38
CA LYS A 86 -17.03 12.79 8.44
C LYS A 86 -17.36 11.73 9.50
N GLU A 87 -18.41 11.96 10.31
CA GLU A 87 -18.90 10.97 11.29
C GLU A 87 -19.48 9.72 10.62
N GLY A 88 -19.98 9.85 9.38
CA GLY A 88 -20.36 8.75 8.50
C GLY A 88 -19.58 8.81 7.19
N GLY A 89 -18.80 7.76 6.89
CA GLY A 89 -17.90 7.66 5.75
C GLY A 89 -16.54 7.02 6.13
N PRO A 90 -15.69 6.69 5.14
CA PRO A 90 -14.40 6.05 5.39
C PRO A 90 -13.49 6.94 6.22
N THR A 91 -12.70 6.29 7.08
CA THR A 91 -11.87 6.92 8.12
C THR A 91 -10.81 7.90 7.55
N PHE A 92 -10.46 7.80 6.26
CA PHE A 92 -9.47 8.64 5.57
C PHE A 92 -10.03 9.42 4.37
N GLY A 93 -11.34 9.35 4.11
CA GLY A 93 -11.94 10.02 2.95
C GLY A 93 -11.51 9.49 1.57
N PHE A 94 -10.91 8.30 1.50
CA PHE A 94 -10.54 7.68 0.23
C PHE A 94 -11.78 7.26 -0.57
N THR A 95 -11.74 7.48 -1.89
CA THR A 95 -12.62 6.80 -2.84
C THR A 95 -12.02 5.41 -3.18
N LYS A 96 -12.82 4.53 -3.76
CA LYS A 96 -12.31 3.24 -4.28
C LYS A 96 -11.20 3.41 -5.33
N ALA A 97 -11.22 4.49 -6.11
CA ALA A 97 -10.15 4.79 -7.05
C ALA A 97 -8.83 5.16 -6.34
N ASN A 98 -8.89 5.92 -5.25
CA ASN A 98 -7.71 6.21 -4.42
C ASN A 98 -7.16 4.94 -3.78
N GLU A 99 -8.03 4.08 -3.25
CA GLU A 99 -7.66 2.79 -2.67
C GLU A 99 -6.95 1.90 -3.71
N LEU A 100 -7.50 1.80 -4.93
CA LEU A 100 -6.88 1.07 -6.03
C LEU A 100 -5.48 1.62 -6.37
N PHE A 101 -5.34 2.94 -6.46
CA PHE A 101 -4.05 3.57 -6.74
C PHE A 101 -3.02 3.29 -5.65
N VAL A 102 -3.39 3.44 -4.37
CA VAL A 102 -2.52 3.11 -3.22
C VAL A 102 -2.16 1.61 -3.24
N GLY A 103 -3.10 0.76 -3.63
CA GLY A 103 -2.88 -0.66 -3.89
C GLY A 103 -1.78 -0.92 -4.92
N ARG A 104 -1.87 -0.26 -6.09
CA ARG A 104 -0.88 -0.35 -7.19
C ARG A 104 0.49 0.19 -6.78
N MET A 105 0.53 1.30 -6.03
CA MET A 105 1.77 1.83 -5.46
C MET A 105 2.43 0.83 -4.49
N ALA A 106 1.64 0.17 -3.66
CA ALA A 106 2.15 -0.88 -2.78
C ALA A 106 2.64 -2.12 -3.55
N GLN A 107 2.00 -2.46 -4.68
CA GLN A 107 2.45 -3.55 -5.57
C GLN A 107 3.82 -3.23 -6.20
N LEU A 108 4.02 -2.00 -6.69
CA LEU A 108 5.32 -1.56 -7.19
C LEU A 108 6.38 -1.57 -6.09
N GLY A 109 6.04 -1.03 -4.91
CA GLY A 109 6.93 -1.00 -3.75
C GLY A 109 7.42 -2.39 -3.35
N ILE A 110 6.50 -3.35 -3.18
CA ILE A 110 6.90 -4.72 -2.81
C ILE A 110 7.71 -5.40 -3.93
N ALA A 111 7.30 -5.25 -5.19
CA ALA A 111 8.00 -5.88 -6.30
C ALA A 111 9.46 -5.40 -6.41
N PHE A 112 9.69 -4.09 -6.34
CA PHE A 112 11.04 -3.53 -6.39
C PHE A 112 11.85 -3.83 -5.13
N SER A 113 11.22 -3.85 -3.95
CA SER A 113 11.92 -4.24 -2.73
C SER A 113 12.40 -5.70 -2.76
N ILE A 114 11.59 -6.61 -3.32
CA ILE A 114 11.95 -8.02 -3.50
C ILE A 114 13.06 -8.15 -4.52
N ILE A 115 12.95 -7.49 -5.69
CA ILE A 115 14.02 -7.50 -6.70
C ILE A 115 15.34 -7.01 -6.10
N GLY A 116 15.29 -5.91 -5.36
CA GLY A 116 16.46 -5.38 -4.66
C GLY A 116 17.03 -6.35 -3.64
N GLU A 117 16.19 -7.05 -2.87
CA GLU A 117 16.63 -8.02 -1.87
C GLU A 117 17.25 -9.26 -2.53
N VAL A 118 16.66 -9.77 -3.62
CA VAL A 118 17.22 -10.86 -4.41
C VAL A 118 18.62 -10.53 -4.90
N ILE A 119 18.82 -9.35 -5.50
CA ILE A 119 20.10 -8.97 -6.10
C ILE A 119 21.14 -8.59 -5.03
N THR A 120 20.74 -7.84 -4.02
CA THR A 120 21.68 -7.20 -3.07
C THR A 120 21.86 -7.97 -1.77
N GLY A 121 20.95 -8.89 -1.43
CA GLY A 121 20.90 -9.54 -0.13
C GLY A 121 20.41 -8.65 1.01
N LYS A 122 19.91 -7.45 0.72
CA LYS A 122 19.49 -6.47 1.73
C LYS A 122 17.98 -6.31 1.70
N GLY A 123 17.35 -6.29 2.87
CA GLY A 123 15.92 -6.06 2.98
C GLY A 123 15.49 -4.66 2.54
N THR A 124 14.18 -4.44 2.53
CA THR A 124 13.54 -3.18 2.13
C THR A 124 14.02 -1.99 2.97
N LEU A 125 14.11 -2.12 4.30
CA LEU A 125 14.51 -1.04 5.20
C LEU A 125 15.98 -0.69 5.01
N ALA A 126 16.84 -1.71 4.88
CA ALA A 126 18.24 -1.53 4.56
C ALA A 126 18.45 -0.86 3.19
N GLN A 127 17.66 -1.23 2.17
CA GLN A 127 17.67 -0.56 0.87
C GLN A 127 17.26 0.91 1.00
N LEU A 128 16.17 1.22 1.73
CA LEU A 128 15.74 2.61 1.95
C LEU A 128 16.82 3.46 2.63
N ASN A 129 17.50 2.91 3.64
CA ASN A 129 18.61 3.60 4.31
C ASN A 129 19.77 3.89 3.35
N ILE A 130 20.13 2.95 2.48
CA ILE A 130 21.22 3.10 1.51
C ILE A 130 20.86 4.12 0.42
N GLU A 131 19.66 4.04 -0.14
CA GLU A 131 19.25 4.88 -1.27
C GLU A 131 18.93 6.32 -0.84
N THR A 132 18.38 6.51 0.36
CA THR A 132 18.06 7.87 0.87
C THR A 132 19.22 8.51 1.62
N GLY A 133 20.16 7.71 2.13
CA GLY A 133 21.23 8.16 3.02
C GLY A 133 20.76 8.56 4.42
N VAL A 134 19.46 8.41 4.74
CA VAL A 134 18.91 8.78 6.05
C VAL A 134 19.16 7.64 7.05
N PRO A 135 19.75 7.90 8.22
CA PRO A 135 19.97 6.90 9.25
C PRO A 135 18.71 6.12 9.64
N ILE A 136 18.84 4.82 9.94
CA ILE A 136 17.71 3.92 10.24
C ILE A 136 16.86 4.45 11.41
N ASN A 137 17.49 4.98 12.46
CA ASN A 137 16.79 5.56 13.61
C ASN A 137 15.93 6.79 13.27
N GLU A 138 16.22 7.50 12.18
CA GLU A 138 15.42 8.61 11.68
C GLU A 138 14.33 8.14 10.69
N ILE A 139 14.59 7.04 9.97
CA ILE A 139 13.62 6.40 9.06
C ILE A 139 12.55 5.64 9.83
N GLU A 140 12.89 5.00 10.95
CA GLU A 140 12.00 4.12 11.73
C GLU A 140 10.62 4.73 12.02
N PRO A 141 10.49 5.99 12.51
CA PRO A 141 9.17 6.59 12.74
C PRO A 141 8.37 6.80 11.46
N LEU A 142 9.03 7.20 10.37
CA LEU A 142 8.39 7.39 9.06
C LEU A 142 7.91 6.06 8.49
N VAL A 143 8.71 5.02 8.67
CA VAL A 143 8.40 3.65 8.28
C VAL A 143 7.23 3.09 9.08
N LEU A 144 7.21 3.27 10.39
CA LEU A 144 6.08 2.85 11.23
C LEU A 144 4.79 3.55 10.84
N PHE A 145 4.86 4.86 10.53
CA PHE A 145 3.74 5.59 9.98
C PHE A 145 3.27 4.99 8.64
N TRP A 146 4.20 4.65 7.74
CA TRP A 146 3.91 4.00 6.46
C TRP A 146 3.26 2.62 6.61
N VAL A 147 3.78 1.78 7.53
CA VAL A 147 3.21 0.47 7.86
C VAL A 147 1.78 0.63 8.35
N LEU A 148 1.54 1.56 9.28
CA LEU A 148 0.20 1.85 9.79
C LEU A 148 -0.72 2.37 8.67
N PHE A 149 -0.22 3.27 7.83
CA PHE A 149 -0.97 3.80 6.69
C PHE A 149 -1.43 2.68 5.75
N PHE A 150 -0.53 1.81 5.29
CA PHE A 150 -0.88 0.70 4.39
C PHE A 150 -1.76 -0.34 5.07
N PHE A 151 -1.56 -0.60 6.36
CA PHE A 151 -2.43 -1.50 7.12
C PHE A 151 -3.86 -0.96 7.17
N VAL A 152 -4.02 0.32 7.53
CA VAL A 152 -5.35 0.93 7.63
C VAL A 152 -6.00 1.10 6.26
N ALA A 153 -5.24 1.50 5.23
CA ALA A 153 -5.72 1.58 3.85
C ALA A 153 -6.19 0.23 3.31
N ALA A 154 -5.58 -0.89 3.73
CA ALA A 154 -5.97 -2.22 3.30
C ALA A 154 -7.27 -2.74 3.94
N ILE A 155 -7.67 -2.20 5.09
CA ILE A 155 -8.87 -2.64 5.83
C ILE A 155 -10.02 -1.63 5.76
N ASN A 156 -9.77 -0.41 5.29
CA ASN A 156 -10.75 0.68 5.23
C ASN A 156 -11.27 0.85 3.79
N PRO A 157 -12.48 0.35 3.48
CA PRO A 157 -13.02 0.45 2.13
C PRO A 157 -13.25 1.91 1.72
N GLY A 158 -12.84 2.28 0.51
CA GLY A 158 -13.14 3.59 -0.05
C GLY A 158 -14.62 3.79 -0.38
N THR A 159 -15.07 5.05 -0.47
CA THR A 159 -16.40 5.41 -0.97
C THR A 159 -16.54 5.16 -2.47
N GLY A 160 -17.78 5.10 -2.94
CA GLY A 160 -18.11 4.87 -4.34
C GLY A 160 -18.50 3.43 -4.64
N LYS A 161 -19.01 3.23 -5.85
CA LYS A 161 -19.52 1.95 -6.35
C LYS A 161 -18.82 1.55 -7.63
N PHE A 162 -18.65 0.25 -7.81
CA PHE A 162 -18.15 -0.31 -9.06
C PHE A 162 -19.29 -0.45 -10.05
N ILE A 163 -19.07 0.01 -11.28
CA ILE A 163 -19.97 -0.15 -12.42
C ILE A 163 -19.26 -1.04 -13.43
N VAL A 164 -19.95 -2.09 -13.86
CA VAL A 164 -19.50 -2.96 -14.95
C VAL A 164 -19.74 -2.21 -16.26
N ASP A 165 -18.79 -2.26 -17.19
CA ASP A 165 -19.02 -1.72 -18.52
C ASP A 165 -20.17 -2.51 -19.17
N GLU A 166 -21.27 -1.83 -19.52
CA GLU A 166 -22.34 -2.39 -20.35
C GLU A 166 -21.87 -2.35 -21.80
N ASP A 167 -20.97 -3.24 -22.20
CA ASP A 167 -20.68 -3.56 -23.60
C ASP A 167 -19.77 -4.81 -23.64
N ASP A 168 -20.39 -5.98 -23.61
CA ASP A 168 -19.86 -7.26 -24.10
C ASP A 168 -21.08 -8.03 -24.68
N GLU A 169 -21.72 -7.48 -25.73
CA GLU A 169 -22.49 -8.25 -26.72
C GLU A 169 -21.66 -8.44 -27.99
#